data_AF-A0A2D3VEC7-F1
#
_entry.id   AF-A0A2D3VEC7-F1
#
_cell.length_a   1.000
_cell.length_b   1.000
_cell.length_c   1.000
_cell.angle_alpha   90.00
_cell.angle_beta   90.00
_cell.angle_gamma   90.00
#
_symmetry.space_group_name_H-M   'P 1'
#
loop_
_entity.id
_entity.type
_entity.pdbx_description
1 polymer ?
#
loop_
_entity_poly.entity_id
_entity_poly.type
_entity_poly.pdbx_seq_one_letter_code
_entity_poly.pdbx_strand_id
1 'polypeptide(L)'
;MNSTPQHPNSFGAMKQPLNCWEQIYDGVTTKPDADIAGIGVIIAFTFSAGVTLISVIVAYATGLVDDGLLRPMDRLVFRVPSRAEKHPTMHLALRKFILALSDQQIVTGIAILGAGFQGLRTGHVSVYHFQIIIYLAWMSSSVHLSALTILGTYLQHHRAVMAWRLVGMLTLLVMLFISLVPTLSVEWGILTPLPLSEWEPSEKTSFGAPALCFWGSSRGDGVSPDAVISFFILGVSYIWKVCGIFPSANSAFAAWTWDPLDRLTKHGFATLASRIQRKGRRVDLWVFRMCLAVYLPVTAAIEALDSFSASLWLSLLGLIYGMLQILVPRALVQSYDSNLKENEKMLTFGQLVPLILLIQPIGALTEHIWLVKEDDERVYSSNEETQHNFSRNCHPGLPLLQFLTTFDVPRASGANKRRQLRSLLYSSKLFNLLIWLTQAGTISAAIVVFISDYYTIGYTTAGNWYYISFAIAGYLGASVVLVIILAPFSCLGRYERRRREVELVSRSSTTIIEHTELTK
;
A
#
# COMPACT_ATOMS: atom_id res chain seq x y z
N MET A 1 58.15 23.67 24.98
CA MET A 1 57.37 22.94 26.00
C MET A 1 56.14 23.77 26.34
N ASN A 2 54.97 23.34 25.86
CA ASN A 2 53.68 23.62 26.47
C ASN A 2 52.68 22.66 25.82
N SER A 3 52.64 21.47 26.40
CA SER A 3 51.69 20.40 26.10
C SER A 3 50.44 20.63 26.94
N THR A 4 49.33 20.96 26.28
CA THR A 4 47.99 20.80 26.87
C THR A 4 47.35 19.52 26.31
N PRO A 5 46.91 18.58 27.17
CA PRO A 5 46.26 17.35 26.74
C PRO A 5 44.78 17.62 26.44
N GLN A 6 44.34 17.36 25.21
CA GLN A 6 42.91 17.28 24.93
C GLN A 6 42.40 15.87 25.29
N HIS A 7 41.65 15.82 26.38
CA HIS A 7 40.84 14.68 26.76
C HIS A 7 39.87 14.27 25.64
N PRO A 8 39.69 12.95 25.39
CA PRO A 8 38.69 12.44 24.47
C PRO A 8 37.36 12.31 25.22
N ASN A 9 36.40 13.19 24.99
CA ASN A 9 35.01 12.98 25.42
C ASN A 9 34.06 13.85 24.59
N SER A 10 33.70 13.36 23.41
CA SER A 10 32.42 13.69 22.79
C SER A 10 31.82 12.40 22.23
N PHE A 11 30.62 12.07 22.70
CA PHE A 11 29.80 11.02 22.14
C PHE A 11 29.54 11.32 20.65
N GLY A 12 30.31 10.67 19.77
CA GLY A 12 29.88 10.21 18.45
C GLY A 12 29.27 11.20 17.45
N ALA A 13 29.72 12.45 17.37
CA ALA A 13 29.31 13.30 16.25
C ALA A 13 29.96 12.82 14.94
N MET A 14 29.12 12.45 13.95
CA MET A 14 29.55 12.17 12.59
C MET A 14 30.24 13.41 11.99
N LYS A 15 31.56 13.36 11.80
CA LYS A 15 32.35 14.50 11.29
C LYS A 15 32.43 14.43 9.77
N GLN A 16 31.82 15.40 9.09
CA GLN A 16 31.86 15.50 7.63
C GLN A 16 33.31 15.68 7.11
N PRO A 17 33.65 15.10 5.94
CA PRO A 17 34.88 15.41 5.23
C PRO A 17 34.99 16.91 4.89
N LEU A 18 36.20 17.48 5.01
CA LEU A 18 36.46 18.91 4.76
C LEU A 18 36.16 19.34 3.30
N ASN A 19 36.26 18.43 2.33
CA ASN A 19 36.16 18.73 0.88
C ASN A 19 34.89 18.15 0.24
N CYS A 20 33.81 18.09 1.00
CA CYS A 20 32.55 17.50 0.56
C CYS A 20 31.88 18.23 -0.62
N TRP A 21 32.21 19.48 -0.91
CA TRP A 21 31.73 20.19 -2.10
C TRP A 21 32.50 19.76 -3.36
N GLU A 22 33.83 19.82 -3.28
CA GLU A 22 34.77 19.42 -4.33
C GLU A 22 34.50 17.98 -4.80
N GLN A 23 34.36 17.03 -3.86
CA GLN A 23 34.11 15.62 -4.20
C GLN A 23 32.78 15.36 -4.91
N ILE A 24 31.77 16.20 -4.70
CA ILE A 24 30.48 16.04 -5.38
C ILE A 24 30.51 16.69 -6.75
N TYR A 25 31.12 17.87 -6.85
CA TYR A 25 31.18 18.62 -8.09
C TYR A 25 32.17 17.99 -9.09
N ASP A 26 33.39 17.67 -8.65
CA ASP A 26 34.44 17.09 -9.49
C ASP A 26 34.30 15.56 -9.65
N GLY A 27 33.47 14.95 -8.81
CA GLY A 27 33.24 13.51 -8.76
C GLY A 27 34.42 12.73 -8.15
N VAL A 28 34.13 11.51 -7.73
CA VAL A 28 35.11 10.56 -7.19
C VAL A 28 34.93 9.21 -7.87
N THR A 29 36.02 8.50 -8.12
CA THR A 29 35.95 7.11 -8.61
C THR A 29 35.36 6.22 -7.50
N THR A 30 34.31 5.47 -7.82
CA THR A 30 33.63 4.63 -6.86
C THR A 30 34.48 3.40 -6.55
N LYS A 31 34.86 3.19 -5.28
CA LYS A 31 35.57 1.99 -4.87
C LYS A 31 34.61 0.79 -4.81
N PRO A 32 34.94 -0.37 -5.40
CA PRO A 32 34.05 -1.54 -5.36
C PRO A 32 33.85 -2.07 -3.94
N ASP A 33 32.60 -2.37 -3.60
CA ASP A 33 32.23 -3.12 -2.39
C ASP A 33 31.22 -4.20 -2.74
N ALA A 34 31.75 -5.38 -3.08
CA ALA A 34 30.95 -6.52 -3.50
C ALA A 34 30.12 -7.14 -2.35
N ASP A 35 30.43 -6.86 -1.08
CA ASP A 35 29.62 -7.37 0.03
C ASP A 35 28.34 -6.53 0.23
N ILE A 36 28.32 -5.29 -0.26
CA ILE A 36 27.16 -4.39 -0.21
C ILE A 36 26.41 -4.37 -1.55
N ALA A 37 27.13 -4.03 -2.62
CA ALA A 37 26.60 -3.86 -3.97
C ALA A 37 26.88 -5.10 -4.85
N GLY A 38 27.18 -6.23 -4.25
CA GLY A 38 27.33 -7.49 -4.98
C GLY A 38 26.03 -7.95 -5.64
N ILE A 39 26.16 -8.58 -6.80
CA ILE A 39 25.01 -9.15 -7.51
C ILE A 39 24.25 -10.17 -6.66
N GLY A 40 24.94 -10.95 -5.82
CA GLY A 40 24.31 -11.95 -4.96
C GLY A 40 23.44 -11.34 -3.86
N VAL A 41 23.89 -10.25 -3.21
CA VAL A 41 23.07 -9.55 -2.21
C VAL A 41 21.82 -8.96 -2.85
N ILE A 42 21.98 -8.29 -4.01
CA ILE A 42 20.84 -7.69 -4.72
C ILE A 42 19.83 -8.77 -5.12
N ILE A 43 20.29 -9.89 -5.70
CA ILE A 43 19.40 -11.01 -6.05
C ILE A 43 18.70 -11.53 -4.80
N ALA A 44 19.41 -11.75 -3.69
CA ALA A 44 18.80 -12.32 -2.49
C ALA A 44 17.63 -11.48 -1.96
N PHE A 45 17.82 -10.16 -1.85
CA PHE A 45 16.77 -9.27 -1.35
C PHE A 45 15.62 -9.11 -2.34
N THR A 46 15.93 -8.86 -3.62
CA THR A 46 14.92 -8.60 -4.66
C THR A 46 14.12 -9.85 -4.99
N PHE A 47 14.76 -11.02 -5.04
CA PHE A 47 14.10 -12.31 -5.24
C PHE A 47 13.18 -12.64 -4.07
N SER A 48 13.65 -12.50 -2.83
CA SER A 48 12.80 -12.76 -1.65
C SER A 48 11.59 -11.81 -1.59
N ALA A 49 11.77 -10.52 -1.94
CA ALA A 49 10.66 -9.57 -2.06
C ALA A 49 9.67 -9.94 -3.17
N GLY A 50 10.17 -10.26 -4.37
CA GLY A 50 9.35 -10.68 -5.49
C GLY A 50 8.58 -11.97 -5.21
N VAL A 51 9.25 -13.00 -4.69
CA VAL A 51 8.63 -14.29 -4.34
C VAL A 51 7.59 -14.14 -3.24
N THR A 52 7.85 -13.31 -2.22
CA THR A 52 6.86 -13.03 -1.18
C THR A 52 5.62 -12.38 -1.79
N LEU A 53 5.78 -11.34 -2.61
CA LEU A 53 4.64 -10.66 -3.24
C LEU A 53 3.86 -11.60 -4.18
N ILE A 54 4.57 -12.36 -5.02
CA ILE A 54 3.95 -13.36 -5.91
C ILE A 54 3.16 -14.38 -5.10
N SER A 55 3.71 -14.85 -3.97
CA SER A 55 3.05 -15.79 -3.07
C SER A 55 1.75 -15.22 -2.50
N VAL A 56 1.75 -13.95 -2.08
CA VAL A 56 0.53 -13.26 -1.58
C VAL A 56 -0.49 -13.04 -2.70
N ILE A 57 -0.05 -12.67 -3.91
CA ILE A 57 -0.93 -12.52 -5.08
C ILE A 57 -1.57 -13.87 -5.46
N VAL A 58 -0.78 -14.94 -5.49
CA VAL A 58 -1.28 -16.30 -5.75
C VAL A 58 -2.27 -16.71 -4.67
N ALA A 59 -1.99 -16.44 -3.40
CA ALA A 59 -2.92 -16.71 -2.29
C ALA A 59 -4.27 -16.01 -2.53
N TYR A 60 -4.21 -14.72 -2.89
CA TYR A 60 -5.38 -13.90 -3.14
C TYR A 60 -6.17 -14.39 -4.35
N ALA A 61 -5.51 -14.67 -5.48
CA ALA A 61 -6.17 -15.15 -6.70
C ALA A 61 -6.79 -16.55 -6.55
N THR A 62 -6.15 -17.43 -5.76
CA THR A 62 -6.61 -18.81 -5.54
C THR A 62 -7.60 -18.94 -4.38
N GLY A 63 -7.73 -17.92 -3.54
CA GLY A 63 -8.62 -17.94 -2.38
C GLY A 63 -8.04 -18.63 -1.14
N LEU A 64 -6.71 -18.71 -1.02
CA LEU A 64 -6.01 -19.28 0.14
C LEU A 64 -5.75 -18.24 1.25
N VAL A 65 -6.41 -17.08 1.19
CA VAL A 65 -6.36 -16.02 2.21
C VAL A 65 -7.43 -16.29 3.26
N ASP A 66 -7.13 -15.99 4.53
CA ASP A 66 -8.11 -16.11 5.62
C ASP A 66 -9.34 -15.24 5.38
N ASP A 67 -10.51 -15.78 5.67
CA ASP A 67 -11.78 -15.09 5.44
C ASP A 67 -11.95 -13.80 6.26
N GLY A 68 -11.26 -13.67 7.38
CA GLY A 68 -11.25 -12.44 8.18
C GLY A 68 -10.52 -11.27 7.53
N LEU A 69 -9.64 -11.55 6.56
CA LEU A 69 -8.81 -10.54 5.88
C LEU A 69 -9.48 -9.99 4.61
N LEU A 70 -10.40 -10.74 3.99
CA LEU A 70 -11.09 -10.33 2.78
C LEU A 70 -12.25 -9.36 3.08
N ARG A 71 -12.25 -8.20 2.41
CA ARG A 71 -13.31 -7.20 2.55
C ARG A 71 -14.46 -7.45 1.55
N PRO A 72 -15.64 -6.80 1.74
CA PRO A 72 -16.76 -6.95 0.81
C PRO A 72 -16.41 -6.63 -0.64
N MET A 73 -15.53 -5.65 -0.89
CA MET A 73 -15.07 -5.34 -2.24
C MET A 73 -14.36 -6.53 -2.90
N ASP A 74 -13.46 -7.20 -2.18
CA ASP A 74 -12.69 -8.33 -2.69
C ASP A 74 -13.60 -9.51 -3.08
N ARG A 75 -14.64 -9.77 -2.28
CA ARG A 75 -15.58 -10.87 -2.53
C ARG A 75 -16.67 -10.54 -3.56
N LEU A 76 -17.23 -9.34 -3.54
CA LEU A 76 -18.41 -9.01 -4.33
C LEU A 76 -18.05 -8.44 -5.71
N VAL A 77 -16.96 -7.69 -5.79
CA VAL A 77 -16.53 -7.03 -7.03
C VAL A 77 -15.48 -7.87 -7.73
N PHE A 78 -14.41 -8.25 -7.02
CA PHE A 78 -13.34 -9.09 -7.59
C PHE A 78 -13.64 -10.59 -7.55
N ARG A 79 -14.70 -11.00 -6.84
CA ARG A 79 -15.16 -12.40 -6.79
C ARG A 79 -14.08 -13.38 -6.37
N VAL A 80 -13.23 -12.94 -5.43
CA VAL A 80 -12.19 -13.80 -4.84
C VAL A 80 -12.86 -14.98 -4.14
N PRO A 81 -12.50 -16.22 -4.48
CA PRO A 81 -13.06 -17.39 -3.82
C PRO A 81 -12.52 -17.52 -2.39
N SER A 82 -13.26 -18.15 -1.48
CA SER A 82 -12.70 -18.66 -0.22
C SER A 82 -12.48 -20.16 -0.35
N ARG A 83 -11.21 -20.58 -0.29
CA ARG A 83 -10.77 -21.97 -0.45
C ARG A 83 -9.75 -22.42 0.59
N ALA A 84 -9.40 -21.56 1.55
CA ALA A 84 -8.43 -21.88 2.59
C ALA A 84 -8.81 -23.15 3.36
N GLU A 85 -10.08 -23.29 3.76
CA GLU A 85 -10.60 -24.49 4.43
C GLU A 85 -10.63 -25.73 3.54
N LYS A 86 -10.82 -25.55 2.22
CA LYS A 86 -10.83 -26.66 1.25
C LYS A 86 -9.43 -27.22 0.99
N HIS A 87 -8.41 -26.38 1.10
CA HIS A 87 -7.02 -26.75 0.84
C HIS A 87 -6.10 -26.38 2.03
N PRO A 88 -6.32 -26.99 3.21
CA PRO A 88 -5.63 -26.60 4.45
C PRO A 88 -4.11 -26.83 4.36
N THR A 89 -3.67 -27.90 3.72
CA THR A 89 -2.25 -28.21 3.54
C THR A 89 -1.53 -27.13 2.73
N MET A 90 -2.12 -26.66 1.63
CA MET A 90 -1.53 -25.61 0.78
C MET A 90 -1.54 -24.26 1.48
N HIS A 91 -2.63 -23.93 2.17
CA HIS A 91 -2.73 -22.71 2.97
C HIS A 91 -1.64 -22.67 4.07
N LEU A 92 -1.48 -23.75 4.83
CA LEU A 92 -0.48 -23.85 5.89
C LEU A 92 0.95 -23.86 5.35
N ALA A 93 1.21 -24.55 4.24
CA ALA A 93 2.52 -24.57 3.57
C ALA A 93 2.93 -23.16 3.10
N LEU A 94 2.01 -22.45 2.44
CA LEU A 94 2.20 -21.07 2.00
C LEU A 94 2.46 -20.12 3.18
N ARG A 95 1.74 -20.32 4.28
CA ARG A 95 1.89 -19.56 5.52
C ARG A 95 3.29 -19.72 6.12
N LYS A 96 3.75 -20.98 6.28
CA LYS A 96 5.10 -21.30 6.79
C LYS A 96 6.20 -20.74 5.86
N PHE A 97 5.99 -20.84 4.54
CA PHE A 97 6.90 -20.29 3.53
C PHE A 97 7.06 -18.76 3.63
N ILE A 98 5.95 -18.01 3.67
CA ILE A 98 5.96 -16.55 3.79
C ILE A 98 6.55 -16.11 5.13
N LEU A 99 6.26 -16.84 6.22
CA LEU A 99 6.84 -16.57 7.53
C LEU A 99 8.37 -16.67 7.49
N ALA A 100 8.91 -17.77 6.96
CA ALA A 100 10.35 -18.00 6.86
C ALA A 100 11.07 -16.92 6.01
N LEU A 101 10.52 -16.58 4.83
CA LEU A 101 11.07 -15.50 3.98
C LEU A 101 11.10 -14.16 4.72
N SER A 102 10.03 -13.86 5.45
CA SER A 102 9.92 -12.62 6.19
C SER A 102 10.90 -12.56 7.35
N ASP A 103 11.09 -13.64 8.11
CA ASP A 103 11.99 -13.62 9.26
C ASP A 103 13.45 -13.47 8.85
N GLN A 104 13.85 -14.07 7.73
CA GLN A 104 15.17 -13.85 7.13
C GLN A 104 15.40 -12.39 6.78
N GLN A 105 14.40 -11.76 6.16
CA GLN A 105 14.50 -10.37 5.72
C GLN A 105 14.58 -9.38 6.88
N ILE A 106 14.02 -9.69 8.06
CA ILE A 106 14.18 -8.84 9.26
C ILE A 106 15.67 -8.80 9.61
N VAL A 107 16.29 -9.97 9.72
CA VAL A 107 17.69 -10.10 10.15
C VAL A 107 18.64 -9.52 9.11
N THR A 108 18.50 -9.90 7.84
CA THR A 108 19.38 -9.40 6.77
C THR A 108 19.18 -7.91 6.52
N GLY A 109 17.94 -7.40 6.60
CA GLY A 109 17.63 -5.98 6.46
C GLY A 109 18.24 -5.11 7.56
N ILE A 110 18.20 -5.57 8.81
CA ILE A 110 18.87 -4.88 9.93
C ILE A 110 20.39 -4.94 9.75
N ALA A 111 20.93 -6.09 9.33
CA ALA A 111 22.37 -6.27 9.13
C ALA A 111 22.92 -5.33 8.04
N ILE A 112 22.24 -5.22 6.89
CA ILE A 112 22.70 -4.36 5.79
C ILE A 112 22.64 -2.87 6.15
N LEU A 113 21.60 -2.42 6.88
CA LEU A 113 21.54 -1.05 7.40
C LEU A 113 22.61 -0.81 8.47
N GLY A 114 22.87 -1.79 9.33
CA GLY A 114 23.94 -1.73 10.33
C GLY A 114 25.32 -1.56 9.69
N ALA A 115 25.62 -2.35 8.66
CA ALA A 115 26.83 -2.23 7.86
C ALA A 115 26.92 -0.86 7.16
N GLY A 116 25.81 -0.39 6.58
CA GLY A 116 25.70 0.92 5.96
C GLY A 116 26.01 2.07 6.94
N PHE A 117 25.44 2.04 8.14
CA PHE A 117 25.71 3.06 9.16
C PHE A 117 27.15 3.02 9.67
N GLN A 118 27.72 1.83 9.85
CA GLN A 118 29.12 1.71 10.22
C GLN A 118 30.03 2.29 9.12
N GLY A 119 29.76 1.96 7.86
CA GLY A 119 30.52 2.47 6.72
C GLY A 119 30.34 3.98 6.49
N LEU A 120 29.16 4.52 6.82
CA LEU A 120 28.87 5.95 6.85
C LEU A 120 29.70 6.65 7.91
N ARG A 121 29.77 6.09 9.13
CA ARG A 121 30.55 6.63 10.26
C ARG A 121 32.05 6.67 9.96
N THR A 122 32.57 5.70 9.21
CA THR A 122 33.98 5.67 8.80
C THR A 122 34.27 6.45 7.52
N GLY A 123 33.24 6.96 6.83
CA GLY A 123 33.40 7.71 5.57
C GLY A 123 33.84 6.85 4.38
N HIS A 124 33.62 5.53 4.42
CA HIS A 124 34.04 4.59 3.38
C HIS A 124 32.92 4.22 2.40
N VAL A 125 31.66 4.47 2.76
CA VAL A 125 30.50 4.18 1.92
C VAL A 125 30.18 5.39 1.04
N SER A 126 30.18 5.16 -0.27
CA SER A 126 29.80 6.18 -1.25
C SER A 126 28.26 6.34 -1.35
N VAL A 127 27.81 7.42 -1.97
CA VAL A 127 26.39 7.66 -2.29
C VAL A 127 25.79 6.47 -3.03
N TYR A 128 26.52 5.93 -4.00
CA TYR A 128 26.10 4.75 -4.76
C TYR A 128 25.83 3.51 -3.88
N HIS A 129 26.77 3.15 -3.00
CA HIS A 129 26.59 1.99 -2.11
C HIS A 129 25.50 2.24 -1.07
N PHE A 130 25.42 3.46 -0.52
CA PHE A 130 24.38 3.80 0.46
C PHE A 130 22.97 3.81 -0.16
N GLN A 131 22.84 4.28 -1.41
CA GLN A 131 21.60 4.17 -2.20
C GLN A 131 21.16 2.71 -2.28
N ILE A 132 22.06 1.79 -2.68
CA ILE A 132 21.73 0.36 -2.74
C ILE A 132 21.30 -0.15 -1.36
N ILE A 133 22.01 0.18 -0.28
CA ILE A 133 21.66 -0.23 1.09
C ILE A 133 20.24 0.23 1.48
N ILE A 134 19.90 1.50 1.24
CA ILE A 134 18.57 2.06 1.54
C ILE A 134 17.49 1.23 0.85
N TYR A 135 17.66 0.96 -0.45
CA TYR A 135 16.62 0.28 -1.22
C TYR A 135 16.62 -1.24 -1.05
N LEU A 136 17.73 -1.88 -0.63
CA LEU A 136 17.71 -3.27 -0.14
C LEU A 136 16.92 -3.37 1.16
N ALA A 137 17.09 -2.42 2.08
CA ALA A 137 16.28 -2.35 3.28
C ALA A 137 14.81 -2.04 2.98
N TRP A 138 14.54 -1.22 1.96
CA TRP A 138 13.19 -1.03 1.43
C TRP A 138 12.58 -2.35 0.94
N MET A 139 13.35 -3.19 0.23
CA MET A 139 12.88 -4.53 -0.19
C MET A 139 12.51 -5.41 1.01
N SER A 140 13.35 -5.44 2.03
CA SER A 140 13.08 -6.14 3.29
C SER A 140 11.79 -5.63 3.94
N SER A 141 11.62 -4.30 4.03
CA SER A 141 10.41 -3.66 4.51
C SER A 141 9.15 -4.05 3.71
N SER A 142 9.23 -4.10 2.37
CA SER A 142 8.14 -4.54 1.49
C SER A 142 7.75 -6.01 1.72
N VAL A 143 8.73 -6.89 2.00
CA VAL A 143 8.47 -8.29 2.39
C VAL A 143 7.63 -8.33 3.66
N HIS A 144 7.99 -7.55 4.68
CA HIS A 144 7.25 -7.56 5.94
C HIS A 144 5.83 -7.00 5.79
N LEU A 145 5.67 -5.89 5.07
CA LEU A 145 4.34 -5.34 4.81
C LEU A 145 3.45 -6.37 4.08
N SER A 146 4.00 -7.03 3.05
CA SER A 146 3.32 -8.11 2.30
C SER A 146 2.98 -9.29 3.22
N ALA A 147 3.93 -9.76 4.03
CA ALA A 147 3.70 -10.85 4.97
C ALA A 147 2.61 -10.50 6.00
N LEU A 148 2.61 -9.28 6.55
CA LEU A 148 1.57 -8.84 7.48
C LEU A 148 0.17 -8.84 6.86
N THR A 149 0.04 -8.59 5.54
CA THR A 149 -1.27 -8.59 4.88
C THR A 149 -1.98 -9.93 4.98
N ILE A 150 -1.24 -11.04 4.82
CA ILE A 150 -1.79 -12.38 4.79
C ILE A 150 -1.71 -13.09 6.15
N LEU A 151 -0.74 -12.72 6.97
CA LEU A 151 -0.45 -13.40 8.23
C LEU A 151 -1.17 -12.80 9.45
N GLY A 152 -1.98 -11.74 9.25
CA GLY A 152 -2.62 -10.98 10.32
C GLY A 152 -3.41 -11.85 11.30
N THR A 153 -4.27 -12.73 10.80
CA THR A 153 -5.10 -13.63 11.63
C THR A 153 -4.24 -14.59 12.46
N TYR A 154 -3.24 -15.20 11.83
CA TYR A 154 -2.32 -16.12 12.49
C TYR A 154 -1.55 -15.44 13.64
N LEU A 155 -1.04 -14.23 13.40
CA LEU A 155 -0.27 -13.46 14.37
C LEU A 155 -1.12 -12.98 15.56
N GLN A 156 -2.40 -12.69 15.36
CA GLN A 156 -3.31 -12.34 16.46
C GLN A 156 -3.47 -13.49 17.46
N HIS A 157 -3.42 -14.74 17.00
CA HIS A 157 -3.47 -15.93 17.85
C HIS A 157 -2.10 -16.22 18.48
N HIS A 158 -1.00 -15.95 17.77
CA HIS A 158 0.37 -16.16 18.25
C HIS A 158 1.05 -14.85 18.67
N ARG A 159 0.63 -14.31 19.82
CA ARG A 159 1.08 -13.00 20.32
C ARG A 159 2.59 -12.86 20.51
N ALA A 160 3.27 -13.92 20.94
CA ALA A 160 4.73 -13.90 21.13
C ALA A 160 5.49 -13.76 19.79
N VAL A 161 5.10 -14.55 18.78
CA VAL A 161 5.65 -14.48 17.42
C VAL A 161 5.36 -13.11 16.80
N MET A 162 4.14 -12.60 16.99
CA MET A 162 3.77 -11.25 16.57
C MET A 162 4.64 -10.18 17.23
N ALA A 163 4.84 -10.24 18.55
CA ALA A 163 5.63 -9.24 19.28
C ALA A 163 7.09 -9.22 18.81
N TRP A 164 7.73 -10.39 18.70
CA TRP A 164 9.10 -10.50 18.18
C TRP A 164 9.24 -9.87 16.80
N ARG A 165 8.34 -10.21 15.87
CA ARG A 165 8.37 -9.68 14.51
C ARG A 165 8.10 -8.18 14.45
N LEU A 166 7.15 -7.67 15.24
CA LEU A 166 6.87 -6.23 15.32
C LEU A 166 8.06 -5.44 15.86
N VAL A 167 8.79 -5.98 16.85
CA VAL A 167 10.02 -5.34 17.35
C VAL A 167 11.10 -5.29 16.27
N GLY A 168 11.32 -6.40 15.55
CA GLY A 168 12.27 -6.44 14.43
C GLY A 168 11.89 -5.48 13.30
N MET A 169 10.62 -5.49 12.88
CA MET A 169 10.09 -4.59 11.86
C MET A 169 10.17 -3.11 12.28
N LEU A 170 9.89 -2.78 13.54
CA LEU A 170 10.02 -1.42 14.06
C LEU A 170 11.48 -0.97 14.05
N THR A 171 12.40 -1.86 14.44
CA THR A 171 13.85 -1.59 14.40
C THR A 171 14.30 -1.30 12.97
N LEU A 172 13.93 -2.17 12.01
CA LEU A 172 14.21 -1.97 10.59
C LEU A 172 13.62 -0.65 10.08
N LEU A 173 12.37 -0.35 10.43
CA LEU A 173 11.68 0.88 10.01
C LEU A 173 12.38 2.14 10.53
N VAL A 174 12.79 2.16 11.80
CA VAL A 174 13.51 3.30 12.39
C VAL A 174 14.87 3.48 11.72
N MET A 175 15.62 2.38 11.53
CA MET A 175 16.88 2.43 10.80
C MET A 175 16.69 2.93 9.36
N LEU A 176 15.66 2.45 8.66
CA LEU A 176 15.35 2.88 7.29
C LEU A 176 14.96 4.36 7.21
N PHE A 177 14.15 4.86 8.16
CA PHE A 177 13.83 6.30 8.23
C PHE A 177 15.07 7.16 8.45
N ILE A 178 15.98 6.74 9.33
CA ILE A 178 17.23 7.43 9.56
C ILE A 178 18.11 7.40 8.30
N SER A 179 18.17 6.27 7.59
CA SER A 179 18.91 6.14 6.34
C SER A 179 18.33 6.92 5.16
N LEU A 180 17.04 7.28 5.20
CA LEU A 180 16.42 8.12 4.16
C LEU A 180 16.74 9.62 4.34
N VAL A 181 17.32 10.05 5.46
CA VAL A 181 17.60 11.49 5.70
C VAL A 181 18.47 12.13 4.60
N PRO A 182 19.57 11.51 4.13
CA PRO A 182 20.38 12.07 3.04
C PRO A 182 19.63 12.27 1.73
N THR A 183 18.59 11.46 1.46
CA THR A 183 17.81 11.54 0.21
C THR A 183 16.90 12.76 0.15
N LEU A 184 16.70 13.46 1.28
CA LEU A 184 15.98 14.75 1.31
C LEU A 184 16.71 15.84 0.52
N SER A 185 18.02 15.71 0.33
CA SER A 185 18.80 16.62 -0.49
C SER A 185 18.40 16.50 -1.96
N VAL A 186 18.16 17.63 -2.61
CA VAL A 186 17.70 17.67 -4.02
C VAL A 186 18.76 17.08 -4.96
N GLU A 187 20.04 17.27 -4.63
CA GLU A 187 21.19 16.74 -5.38
C GLU A 187 21.53 15.27 -5.08
N TRP A 188 20.76 14.58 -4.23
CA TRP A 188 21.05 13.18 -3.89
C TRP A 188 20.86 12.26 -5.11
N GLY A 189 21.89 11.47 -5.44
CA GLY A 189 21.78 10.46 -6.49
C GLY A 189 21.59 11.04 -7.89
N ILE A 190 22.19 12.20 -8.18
CA ILE A 190 22.18 12.84 -9.50
C ILE A 190 23.63 12.96 -9.99
N LEU A 191 23.86 12.68 -11.26
CA LEU A 191 25.11 12.99 -11.95
C LEU A 191 25.28 14.51 -12.01
N THR A 192 26.30 15.03 -11.35
CA THR A 192 26.76 16.39 -11.62
C THR A 192 27.30 16.42 -13.06
N PRO A 193 26.98 17.45 -13.86
CA PRO A 193 27.55 17.60 -15.19
C PRO A 193 29.06 17.83 -15.04
N LEU A 194 29.82 16.75 -15.18
CA LEU A 194 31.26 16.83 -15.29
C LEU A 194 31.57 17.73 -16.49
N PRO A 195 32.54 18.65 -16.40
CA PRO A 195 33.09 19.31 -17.58
C PRO A 195 33.88 18.24 -18.36
N LEU A 196 33.17 17.44 -19.15
CA LEU A 196 33.79 16.56 -20.12
C LEU A 196 34.35 17.48 -21.21
N SER A 197 35.68 17.54 -21.31
CA SER A 197 36.24 17.60 -22.65
C SER A 197 35.76 16.34 -23.36
N GLU A 198 35.26 16.49 -24.58
CA GLU A 198 34.56 15.47 -25.37
C GLU A 198 35.41 14.21 -25.68
N TRP A 199 36.62 14.09 -25.12
CA TRP A 199 37.68 13.17 -25.54
C TRP A 199 38.30 12.32 -24.42
N GLU A 200 37.91 12.48 -23.15
CA GLU A 200 38.36 11.59 -22.05
C GLU A 200 37.17 11.04 -21.24
N PRO A 201 36.90 9.73 -21.30
CA PRO A 201 35.93 9.11 -20.40
C PRO A 201 36.46 9.18 -18.95
N SER A 202 35.75 9.92 -18.09
CA SER A 202 36.05 9.99 -16.66
C SER A 202 35.28 8.92 -15.89
N GLU A 203 35.99 8.12 -15.10
CA GLU A 203 35.41 7.14 -14.15
C GLU A 203 34.86 7.83 -12.88
N LYS A 204 35.11 9.13 -12.71
CA LYS A 204 34.68 9.91 -11.55
C LYS A 204 33.25 10.35 -11.70
N THR A 205 32.42 10.10 -10.68
CA THR A 205 31.03 10.55 -10.65
C THR A 205 30.68 11.08 -9.26
N SER A 206 29.65 11.91 -9.16
CA SER A 206 29.08 12.35 -7.87
C SER A 206 28.62 11.18 -6.99
N PHE A 207 28.24 10.05 -7.60
CA PHE A 207 27.88 8.80 -6.95
C PHE A 207 29.03 8.15 -6.15
N GLY A 208 30.28 8.42 -6.52
CA GLY A 208 31.46 7.95 -5.79
C GLY A 208 31.77 8.77 -4.54
N ALA A 209 31.18 9.96 -4.38
CA ALA A 209 31.38 10.79 -3.20
C ALA A 209 30.89 10.09 -1.92
N PRO A 210 31.50 10.35 -0.74
CA PRO A 210 31.05 9.79 0.52
C PRO A 210 29.60 10.18 0.83
N ALA A 211 28.75 9.20 1.15
CA ALA A 211 27.35 9.47 1.50
C ALA A 211 27.20 10.42 2.70
N LEU A 212 28.22 10.44 3.58
CA LEU A 212 28.30 11.31 4.75
C LEU A 212 28.24 12.80 4.39
N CYS A 213 28.62 13.17 3.16
CA CYS A 213 28.57 14.54 2.66
C CYS A 213 27.15 15.13 2.55
N PHE A 214 26.12 14.29 2.59
CA PHE A 214 24.70 14.69 2.60
C PHE A 214 24.07 14.59 4.00
N TRP A 215 24.85 14.21 5.02
CA TRP A 215 24.32 14.04 6.37
C TRP A 215 24.20 15.39 7.09
N GLY A 216 22.98 15.84 7.38
CA GLY A 216 22.74 17.10 8.10
C GLY A 216 23.00 18.37 7.27
N SER A 217 23.12 18.25 5.94
CA SER A 217 23.23 19.36 5.00
C SER A 217 22.32 19.09 3.81
N SER A 218 21.25 19.88 3.64
CA SER A 218 20.46 19.88 2.40
C SER A 218 21.25 20.61 1.32
N ARG A 219 21.46 19.99 0.16
CA ARG A 219 22.08 20.60 -1.02
C ARG A 219 21.06 20.77 -2.14
N GLY A 220 21.19 21.89 -2.84
CA GLY A 220 20.18 22.41 -3.76
C GLY A 220 19.07 23.19 -3.05
N ASP A 221 18.26 23.89 -3.85
CA ASP A 221 17.15 24.69 -3.34
C ASP A 221 15.94 23.81 -3.00
N GLY A 222 15.65 23.67 -1.71
CA GLY A 222 14.47 22.98 -1.20
C GLY A 222 14.71 21.53 -0.77
N VAL A 223 13.65 20.73 -0.80
CA VAL A 223 13.63 19.33 -0.35
C VAL A 223 13.16 18.45 -1.50
N SER A 224 13.83 17.31 -1.70
CA SER A 224 13.45 16.32 -2.72
C SER A 224 12.01 15.82 -2.50
N PRO A 225 11.08 16.06 -3.45
CA PRO A 225 9.70 15.60 -3.32
C PRO A 225 9.58 14.07 -3.20
N ASP A 226 10.42 13.32 -3.92
CA ASP A 226 10.37 11.85 -3.94
C ASP A 226 10.75 11.26 -2.57
N ALA A 227 11.70 11.89 -1.88
CA ALA A 227 12.05 11.52 -0.51
C ALA A 227 10.87 11.76 0.44
N VAL A 228 10.25 12.95 0.39
CA VAL A 228 9.07 13.29 1.24
C VAL A 228 7.92 12.30 1.01
N ILE A 229 7.63 11.97 -0.25
CA ILE A 229 6.62 10.98 -0.62
C ILE A 229 6.99 9.61 -0.07
N SER A 230 8.26 9.21 -0.17
CA SER A 230 8.74 7.92 0.37
C SER A 230 8.58 7.83 1.89
N PHE A 231 8.95 8.88 2.63
CA PHE A 231 8.73 8.97 4.08
C PHE A 231 7.25 8.81 4.43
N PHE A 232 6.38 9.55 3.73
CA PHE A 232 4.94 9.53 3.98
C PHE A 232 4.33 8.17 3.67
N ILE A 233 4.59 7.62 2.48
CA ILE A 233 4.07 6.32 2.05
C ILE A 233 4.53 5.24 3.01
N LEU A 234 5.83 5.18 3.34
CA LEU A 234 6.37 4.17 4.24
C LEU A 234 5.72 4.27 5.63
N GLY A 235 5.67 5.45 6.23
CA GLY A 235 5.10 5.66 7.57
C GLY A 235 3.61 5.32 7.64
N VAL A 236 2.82 5.86 6.70
CA VAL A 236 1.38 5.58 6.63
C VAL A 236 1.11 4.11 6.38
N SER A 237 1.90 3.44 5.54
CA SER A 237 1.76 2.00 5.25
C SER A 237 1.97 1.14 6.49
N TYR A 238 3.02 1.40 7.27
CA TYR A 238 3.27 0.67 8.52
C TYR A 238 2.17 0.91 9.54
N ILE A 239 1.78 2.17 9.75
CA ILE A 239 0.70 2.50 10.69
C ILE A 239 -0.58 1.79 10.27
N TRP A 240 -0.95 1.86 9.00
CA TRP A 240 -2.15 1.21 8.48
C TRP A 240 -2.11 -0.31 8.69
N LYS A 241 -0.99 -0.98 8.37
CA LYS A 241 -0.86 -2.43 8.52
C LYS A 241 -0.86 -2.87 9.98
N VAL A 242 -0.12 -2.19 10.84
CA VAL A 242 -0.05 -2.51 12.27
C VAL A 242 -1.40 -2.28 12.92
N CYS A 243 -2.06 -1.14 12.67
CA CYS A 243 -3.41 -0.88 13.18
C CYS A 243 -4.43 -1.92 12.70
N GLY A 244 -4.30 -2.41 11.46
CA GLY A 244 -5.15 -3.47 10.91
C GLY A 244 -5.07 -4.80 11.67
N ILE A 245 -3.93 -5.10 12.30
CA ILE A 245 -3.73 -6.34 13.07
C ILE A 245 -4.38 -6.26 14.45
N PHE A 246 -4.51 -5.09 15.06
CA PHE A 246 -5.13 -4.98 16.39
C PHE A 246 -6.64 -4.70 16.26
N PRO A 247 -7.54 -5.59 16.72
CA PRO A 247 -8.99 -5.42 16.52
C PRO A 247 -9.52 -4.08 17.06
N SER A 248 -9.05 -3.65 18.23
CA SER A 248 -9.43 -2.37 18.84
C SER A 248 -8.97 -1.18 17.99
N ALA A 249 -7.71 -1.18 17.54
CA ALA A 249 -7.17 -0.11 16.70
C ALA A 249 -7.84 -0.07 15.33
N ASN A 250 -8.05 -1.23 14.70
CA ASN A 250 -8.77 -1.36 13.44
C ASN A 250 -10.21 -0.85 13.55
N SER A 251 -10.92 -1.17 14.65
CA SER A 251 -12.28 -0.66 14.87
C SER A 251 -12.32 0.86 15.06
N ALA A 252 -11.33 1.44 15.75
CA ALA A 252 -11.21 2.87 15.94
C ALA A 252 -10.84 3.60 14.64
N PHE A 253 -9.91 3.03 13.86
CA PHE A 253 -9.54 3.53 12.54
C PHE A 253 -10.71 3.47 11.57
N ALA A 254 -11.46 2.37 11.55
CA ALA A 254 -12.67 2.23 10.76
C ALA A 254 -13.77 3.23 11.19
N ALA A 255 -13.94 3.49 12.50
CA ALA A 255 -14.85 4.53 12.96
C ALA A 255 -14.40 5.91 12.46
N TRP A 256 -13.10 6.24 12.60
CA TRP A 256 -12.56 7.52 12.16
C TRP A 256 -12.73 7.76 10.65
N THR A 257 -12.51 6.74 9.82
CA THR A 257 -12.65 6.84 8.35
C THR A 257 -14.12 6.89 7.92
N TRP A 258 -14.99 6.07 8.51
CA TRP A 258 -16.36 5.88 8.04
C TRP A 258 -17.40 6.77 8.74
N ASP A 259 -17.17 7.24 9.96
CA ASP A 259 -18.13 8.06 10.71
C ASP A 259 -18.46 9.41 10.05
N PRO A 260 -17.50 10.15 9.46
CA PRO A 260 -17.82 11.37 8.72
C PRO A 260 -18.78 11.11 7.54
N LEU A 261 -18.54 10.01 6.81
CA LEU A 261 -19.35 9.62 5.67
C LEU A 261 -20.76 9.21 6.10
N ASP A 262 -20.88 8.45 7.19
CA ASP A 262 -22.17 8.09 7.78
C ASP A 262 -22.97 9.32 8.24
N ARG A 263 -22.30 10.29 8.87
CA ARG A 263 -22.94 11.55 9.27
C ARG A 263 -23.47 12.32 8.07
N LEU A 264 -22.71 12.35 6.98
CA LEU A 264 -23.12 12.97 5.72
C LEU A 264 -24.32 12.26 5.09
N THR A 265 -24.34 10.93 5.08
CA THR A 265 -25.49 10.14 4.59
C THR A 265 -26.73 10.38 5.44
N LYS A 266 -26.59 10.36 6.77
CA LYS A 266 -27.69 10.56 7.72
C LYS A 266 -28.30 11.96 7.64
N HIS A 267 -27.49 13.01 7.71
CA HIS A 267 -28.01 14.38 7.81
C HIS A 267 -28.19 15.05 6.45
N GLY A 268 -27.33 14.75 5.47
CA GLY A 268 -27.40 15.31 4.13
C GLY A 268 -28.39 14.56 3.25
N PHE A 269 -28.05 13.33 2.91
CA PHE A 269 -28.79 12.55 1.91
C PHE A 269 -30.21 12.18 2.35
N ALA A 270 -30.44 11.77 3.60
CA ALA A 270 -31.79 11.45 4.08
C ALA A 270 -32.71 12.70 4.10
N THR A 271 -32.18 13.84 4.54
CA THR A 271 -32.92 15.13 4.53
C THR A 271 -33.29 15.51 3.11
N LEU A 272 -32.35 15.40 2.17
CA LEU A 272 -32.58 15.73 0.76
C LEU A 272 -33.58 14.76 0.10
N ALA A 273 -33.48 13.47 0.39
CA ALA A 273 -34.43 12.46 -0.07
C ALA A 273 -35.85 12.74 0.43
N SER A 274 -36.02 13.10 1.71
CA SER A 274 -37.32 13.48 2.28
C SER A 274 -37.91 14.74 1.64
N ARG A 275 -37.06 15.70 1.23
CA ARG A 275 -37.49 16.93 0.54
C ARG A 275 -37.98 16.62 -0.87
N ILE A 276 -37.26 15.78 -1.61
CA ILE A 276 -37.64 15.34 -2.96
C ILE A 276 -38.98 14.61 -2.90
N GLN A 277 -39.17 13.69 -1.94
CA GLN A 277 -40.43 12.94 -1.83
C GLN A 277 -41.62 13.83 -1.44
N ARG A 278 -41.41 14.90 -0.66
CA ARG A 278 -42.47 15.85 -0.27
C ARG A 278 -42.80 16.87 -1.36
N LYS A 279 -41.79 17.50 -1.97
CA LYS A 279 -41.96 18.66 -2.87
C LYS A 279 -41.90 18.29 -4.35
N GLY A 280 -41.25 17.19 -4.72
CA GLY A 280 -41.14 16.73 -6.11
C GLY A 280 -40.44 17.69 -7.07
N ARG A 281 -39.62 18.65 -6.58
CA ARG A 281 -38.97 19.65 -7.43
C ARG A 281 -37.81 19.02 -8.22
N ARG A 282 -37.73 19.34 -9.51
CA ARG A 282 -36.61 18.91 -10.37
C ARG A 282 -35.26 19.44 -9.88
N VAL A 283 -35.23 20.63 -9.29
CA VAL A 283 -34.00 21.22 -8.73
C VAL A 283 -33.46 20.36 -7.59
N ASP A 284 -34.31 19.93 -6.65
CA ASP A 284 -33.89 19.08 -5.52
C ASP A 284 -33.32 17.74 -6.00
N LEU A 285 -33.88 17.18 -7.09
CA LEU A 285 -33.36 15.96 -7.71
C LEU A 285 -31.99 16.14 -8.36
N TRP A 286 -31.76 17.28 -9.03
CA TRP A 286 -30.43 17.60 -9.60
C TRP A 286 -29.40 17.85 -8.51
N VAL A 287 -29.78 18.54 -7.43
CA VAL A 287 -28.92 18.70 -6.24
C VAL A 287 -28.53 17.34 -5.66
N PHE A 288 -29.49 16.40 -5.54
CA PHE A 288 -29.20 15.04 -5.07
C PHE A 288 -28.19 14.32 -5.97
N ARG A 289 -28.32 14.43 -7.29
CA ARG A 289 -27.39 13.82 -8.24
C ARG A 289 -25.99 14.44 -8.18
N MET A 290 -25.88 15.75 -8.00
CA MET A 290 -24.59 16.42 -7.82
C MET A 290 -23.92 16.01 -6.51
N CYS A 291 -24.67 15.91 -5.40
CA CYS A 291 -24.15 15.35 -4.16
C CYS A 291 -23.68 13.90 -4.36
N LEU A 292 -24.45 13.09 -5.11
CA LEU A 292 -24.08 11.71 -5.42
C LEU A 292 -22.81 11.61 -6.27
N ALA A 293 -22.58 12.57 -7.17
CA ALA A 293 -21.40 12.65 -8.02
C ALA A 293 -20.10 12.86 -7.24
N VAL A 294 -20.17 13.44 -6.03
CA VAL A 294 -19.02 13.54 -5.11
C VAL A 294 -18.99 12.36 -4.15
N TYR A 295 -20.14 11.96 -3.62
CA TYR A 295 -20.25 10.90 -2.62
C TYR A 295 -19.80 9.52 -3.14
N LEU A 296 -20.23 9.12 -4.34
CA LEU A 296 -19.92 7.79 -4.86
C LEU A 296 -18.42 7.59 -5.16
N PRO A 297 -17.69 8.52 -5.81
CA PRO A 297 -16.25 8.38 -5.99
C PRO A 297 -15.49 8.35 -4.67
N VAL A 298 -15.84 9.21 -3.70
CA VAL A 298 -15.19 9.19 -2.38
C VAL A 298 -15.43 7.85 -1.67
N THR A 299 -16.68 7.36 -1.69
CA THR A 299 -17.01 6.05 -1.09
C THR A 299 -16.27 4.92 -1.79
N ALA A 300 -16.22 4.94 -3.13
CA ALA A 300 -15.50 3.94 -3.92
C ALA A 300 -14.00 3.96 -3.62
N ALA A 301 -13.40 5.14 -3.48
CA ALA A 301 -11.99 5.29 -3.13
C ALA A 301 -11.69 4.76 -1.71
N ILE A 302 -12.53 5.06 -0.72
CA ILE A 302 -12.35 4.54 0.65
C ILE A 302 -12.56 3.01 0.69
N GLU A 303 -13.60 2.47 0.05
CA GLU A 303 -13.79 1.00 -0.04
C GLU A 303 -12.62 0.34 -0.80
N ALA A 304 -12.07 1.01 -1.82
CA ALA A 304 -10.89 0.54 -2.52
C ALA A 304 -9.67 0.52 -1.61
N LEU A 305 -9.42 1.60 -0.86
CA LEU A 305 -8.30 1.70 0.06
C LEU A 305 -8.39 0.70 1.22
N ASP A 306 -9.58 0.41 1.78
CA ASP A 306 -9.72 -0.58 2.88
C ASP A 306 -9.61 -2.04 2.40
N SER A 307 -9.61 -2.29 1.09
CA SER A 307 -9.59 -3.65 0.52
C SER A 307 -8.25 -4.38 0.65
N PHE A 308 -8.29 -5.71 0.55
CA PHE A 308 -7.07 -6.50 0.45
C PHE A 308 -6.30 -6.13 -0.83
N SER A 309 -7.01 -5.89 -1.94
CA SER A 309 -6.42 -5.46 -3.21
C SER A 309 -5.57 -4.18 -3.12
N ALA A 310 -5.96 -3.17 -2.33
CA ALA A 310 -5.13 -1.96 -2.14
C ALA A 310 -3.78 -2.28 -1.48
N SER A 311 -3.76 -3.29 -0.62
CA SER A 311 -2.54 -3.78 0.00
C SER A 311 -1.59 -4.42 -1.01
N LEU A 312 -2.14 -5.15 -1.98
CA LEU A 312 -1.40 -5.72 -3.11
C LEU A 312 -0.83 -4.63 -4.01
N TRP A 313 -1.63 -3.61 -4.35
CA TRP A 313 -1.16 -2.48 -5.14
C TRP A 313 -0.01 -1.75 -4.46
N LEU A 314 -0.18 -1.38 -3.20
CA LEU A 314 0.87 -0.72 -2.43
C LEU A 314 2.17 -1.54 -2.41
N SER A 315 2.06 -2.85 -2.22
CA SER A 315 3.23 -3.75 -2.21
C SER A 315 3.88 -3.89 -3.59
N LEU A 316 3.08 -3.98 -4.66
CA LEU A 316 3.56 -4.05 -6.04
C LEU A 316 4.25 -2.77 -6.48
N LEU A 317 3.63 -1.62 -6.25
CA LEU A 317 4.19 -0.32 -6.60
C LEU A 317 5.47 -0.05 -5.78
N GLY A 318 5.46 -0.38 -4.48
CA GLY A 318 6.65 -0.28 -3.63
C GLY A 318 7.80 -1.18 -4.09
N LEU A 319 7.50 -2.39 -4.56
CA LEU A 319 8.50 -3.30 -5.13
C LEU A 319 9.09 -2.73 -6.43
N ILE A 320 8.24 -2.27 -7.37
CA ILE A 320 8.71 -1.68 -8.64
C ILE A 320 9.57 -0.45 -8.37
N TYR A 321 9.12 0.45 -7.49
CA TYR A 321 9.87 1.64 -7.10
C TYR A 321 11.25 1.29 -6.53
N GLY A 322 11.31 0.37 -5.56
CA GLY A 322 12.59 -0.05 -5.00
C GLY A 322 13.51 -0.71 -6.04
N MET A 323 12.95 -1.48 -6.98
CA MET A 323 13.72 -2.15 -8.03
C MET A 323 14.35 -1.12 -8.97
N LEU A 324 13.59 -0.10 -9.38
CA LEU A 324 14.10 0.99 -10.21
C LEU A 324 15.24 1.74 -9.51
N GLN A 325 15.07 2.05 -8.23
CA GLN A 325 16.06 2.80 -7.44
C GLN A 325 17.34 2.00 -7.13
N ILE A 326 17.31 0.67 -7.24
CA ILE A 326 18.51 -0.17 -7.19
C ILE A 326 19.13 -0.31 -8.58
N LEU A 327 18.33 -0.73 -9.57
CA LEU A 327 18.84 -1.19 -10.86
C LEU A 327 19.25 -0.05 -11.79
N VAL A 328 18.51 1.06 -11.82
CA VAL A 328 18.80 2.17 -12.73
C VAL A 328 20.10 2.90 -12.34
N PRO A 329 20.28 3.36 -11.07
CA PRO A 329 21.54 3.98 -10.66
C PRO A 329 22.73 3.03 -10.78
N ARG A 330 22.54 1.73 -10.53
CA ARG A 330 23.58 0.72 -10.72
C ARG A 330 24.00 0.58 -12.17
N ALA A 331 23.06 0.41 -13.08
CA ALA A 331 23.36 0.30 -14.51
C ALA A 331 24.06 1.56 -15.01
N LEU A 332 23.64 2.73 -14.52
CA LEU A 332 24.24 4.01 -14.82
C LEU A 332 25.69 4.07 -14.36
N VAL A 333 25.99 3.89 -13.06
CA VAL A 333 27.35 4.01 -12.52
C VAL A 333 28.30 2.95 -13.12
N GLN A 334 27.84 1.70 -13.27
CA GLN A 334 28.62 0.63 -13.89
C GLN A 334 28.91 0.85 -15.39
N SER A 335 28.20 1.77 -16.06
CA SER A 335 28.51 2.17 -17.44
C SER A 335 29.73 3.08 -17.53
N TYR A 336 30.05 3.82 -16.46
CA TYR A 336 31.20 4.72 -16.40
C TYR A 336 32.46 4.02 -15.85
N ASP A 337 32.31 3.03 -14.98
CA ASP A 337 33.43 2.30 -14.36
C ASP A 337 33.35 0.79 -14.65
N SER A 338 34.19 0.34 -15.58
CA SER A 338 34.29 -1.08 -15.96
C SER A 338 34.92 -1.96 -14.88
N ASN A 339 35.85 -1.42 -14.08
CA ASN A 339 36.49 -2.14 -12.99
C ASN A 339 35.49 -2.40 -11.87
N LEU A 340 34.65 -1.42 -11.54
CA LEU A 340 33.54 -1.57 -10.60
C LEU A 340 32.61 -2.72 -11.03
N LYS A 341 32.20 -2.72 -12.29
CA LYS A 341 31.29 -3.72 -12.86
C LYS A 341 31.83 -5.15 -12.72
N GLU A 342 33.11 -5.38 -13.00
CA GLU A 342 33.70 -6.72 -12.91
C GLU A 342 33.87 -7.18 -11.47
N ASN A 343 34.29 -6.30 -10.56
CA ASN A 343 34.45 -6.65 -9.14
C ASN A 343 33.10 -6.97 -8.46
N GLU A 344 32.04 -6.22 -8.75
CA GLU A 344 30.72 -6.45 -8.14
C GLU A 344 29.96 -7.67 -8.69
N LYS A 345 30.40 -8.22 -9.83
CA LYS A 345 29.90 -9.50 -10.35
C LYS A 345 30.51 -10.70 -9.62
N MET A 346 31.70 -10.56 -9.02
CA MET A 346 32.35 -11.66 -8.33
C MET A 346 31.57 -12.02 -7.07
N LEU A 347 31.22 -13.30 -6.92
CA LEU A 347 30.53 -13.80 -5.73
C LEU A 347 31.51 -13.95 -4.57
N THR A 348 31.34 -13.13 -3.54
CA THR A 348 32.08 -13.19 -2.28
C THR A 348 31.33 -13.99 -1.23
N PHE A 349 32.00 -14.33 -0.12
CA PHE A 349 31.35 -15.01 1.01
C PHE A 349 30.13 -14.23 1.53
N GLY A 350 30.23 -12.91 1.65
CA GLY A 350 29.12 -12.05 2.10
C GLY A 350 27.89 -12.11 1.20
N GLN A 351 28.07 -12.37 -0.09
CA GLN A 351 26.99 -12.56 -1.06
C GLN A 351 26.38 -13.97 -1.04
N LEU A 352 27.20 -14.99 -0.76
CA LEU A 352 26.73 -16.38 -0.76
C LEU A 352 25.80 -16.67 0.42
N VAL A 353 26.05 -16.09 1.60
CA VAL A 353 25.22 -16.28 2.79
C VAL A 353 23.73 -15.95 2.53
N PRO A 354 23.35 -14.74 2.09
CA PRO A 354 21.95 -14.41 1.86
C PRO A 354 21.33 -15.20 0.70
N LEU A 355 22.11 -15.64 -0.30
CA LEU A 355 21.63 -16.52 -1.36
C LEU A 355 21.30 -17.92 -0.85
N ILE A 356 22.17 -18.52 -0.03
CA ILE A 356 21.96 -19.86 0.54
C ILE A 356 20.76 -19.85 1.50
N LEU A 357 20.57 -18.76 2.25
CA LEU A 357 19.41 -18.61 3.13
C LEU A 357 18.08 -18.76 2.36
N LEU A 358 17.99 -18.41 1.08
CA LEU A 358 16.78 -18.60 0.28
C LEU A 358 16.34 -20.07 0.14
N ILE A 359 17.18 -21.04 0.50
CA ILE A 359 16.83 -22.47 0.52
C ILE A 359 15.92 -22.79 1.72
N GLN A 360 16.06 -22.10 2.85
CA GLN A 360 15.34 -22.42 4.09
C GLN A 360 13.80 -22.34 3.96
N PRO A 361 13.20 -21.33 3.29
CA PRO A 361 11.76 -21.33 3.06
C PRO A 361 11.28 -22.52 2.21
N ILE A 362 12.08 -22.97 1.24
CA ILE A 362 11.79 -24.17 0.45
C ILE A 362 11.85 -25.42 1.34
N GLY A 363 12.83 -25.48 2.24
CA GLY A 363 12.92 -26.51 3.28
C GLY A 363 11.64 -26.56 4.12
N ALA A 364 11.19 -25.42 4.67
CA ALA A 364 9.96 -25.34 5.45
C ALA A 364 8.71 -25.76 4.66
N LEU A 365 8.65 -25.41 3.37
CA LEU A 365 7.55 -25.80 2.48
C LEU A 365 7.55 -27.31 2.23
N THR A 366 8.70 -27.89 1.90
CA THR A 366 8.85 -29.32 1.60
C THR A 366 8.63 -30.18 2.84
N GLU A 367 9.24 -29.83 3.97
CA GLU A 367 9.03 -30.50 5.25
C GLU A 367 7.53 -30.57 5.58
N HIS A 368 6.81 -29.46 5.42
CA HIS A 368 5.39 -29.42 5.68
C HIS A 368 4.57 -30.28 4.71
N ILE A 369 4.89 -30.29 3.42
CA ILE A 369 4.15 -31.11 2.43
C ILE A 369 4.40 -32.60 2.66
N TRP A 370 5.61 -32.98 3.07
CA TRP A 370 6.04 -34.38 3.19
C TRP A 370 5.78 -34.99 4.57
N LEU A 371 5.79 -34.21 5.67
CA LEU A 371 5.62 -34.72 7.03
C LEU A 371 4.18 -34.64 7.57
N VAL A 372 3.16 -34.45 6.71
CA VAL A 372 1.76 -34.37 7.17
C VAL A 372 1.31 -35.69 7.81
N LYS A 373 1.36 -35.75 9.14
CA LYS A 373 0.45 -36.58 9.94
C LYS A 373 0.08 -36.08 11.35
N GLU A 374 0.60 -34.95 11.88
CA GLU A 374 0.32 -34.60 13.30
C GLU A 374 0.05 -33.11 13.63
N ASP A 375 0.20 -32.16 12.72
CA ASP A 375 -0.10 -30.75 13.02
C ASP A 375 -1.57 -30.42 12.70
N ASP A 376 -2.48 -30.71 13.65
CA ASP A 376 -3.89 -30.28 13.64
C ASP A 376 -4.02 -28.75 13.91
N GLU A 377 -3.31 -27.93 13.14
CA GLU A 377 -3.43 -26.48 13.24
C GLU A 377 -4.69 -26.02 12.53
N ARG A 378 -5.72 -25.66 13.30
CA ARG A 378 -7.03 -25.26 12.78
C ARG A 378 -6.89 -24.02 11.88
N VAL A 379 -7.54 -24.07 10.71
CA VAL A 379 -7.80 -22.86 9.92
C VAL A 379 -8.58 -21.89 10.80
N TYR A 380 -8.08 -20.68 10.96
CA TYR A 380 -8.68 -19.67 11.83
C TYR A 380 -9.93 -19.10 11.17
N SER A 381 -11.08 -19.75 11.37
CA SER A 381 -12.38 -19.25 10.93
C SER A 381 -12.78 -18.03 11.77
N SER A 382 -12.74 -16.83 11.19
CA SER A 382 -13.36 -15.66 11.82
C SER A 382 -14.89 -15.77 11.71
N ASN A 383 -15.61 -15.66 12.83
CA ASN A 383 -17.08 -15.69 12.97
C ASN A 383 -17.88 -15.45 11.67
N GLU A 384 -18.21 -16.53 10.97
CA GLU A 384 -18.92 -16.56 9.68
C GLU A 384 -20.33 -15.95 9.72
N GLU A 385 -20.95 -15.83 10.90
CA GLU A 385 -22.35 -15.43 11.04
C GLU A 385 -22.65 -14.02 10.53
N THR A 386 -21.64 -13.16 10.40
CA THR A 386 -21.86 -11.75 10.08
C THR A 386 -21.90 -11.45 8.58
N GLN A 387 -21.25 -12.27 7.75
CA GLN A 387 -20.97 -11.94 6.34
C GLN A 387 -21.63 -12.90 5.35
N HIS A 388 -21.82 -14.17 5.70
CA HIS A 388 -22.61 -15.11 4.88
C HIS A 388 -24.09 -14.70 4.82
N ASN A 389 -24.57 -13.99 5.85
CA ASN A 389 -25.88 -13.33 5.90
C ASN A 389 -25.98 -12.06 5.05
N PHE A 390 -24.85 -11.45 4.64
CA PHE A 390 -24.84 -10.27 3.75
C PHE A 390 -25.36 -10.63 2.36
N SER A 391 -25.03 -11.84 1.88
CA SER A 391 -25.42 -12.30 0.54
C SER A 391 -26.85 -12.86 0.47
N ARG A 392 -27.43 -13.34 1.59
CA ARG A 392 -28.79 -13.93 1.63
C ARG A 392 -29.92 -12.90 1.79
N ASN A 393 -29.67 -11.73 2.37
CA ASN A 393 -30.71 -10.74 2.70
C ASN A 393 -30.81 -9.54 1.73
N CYS A 394 -30.21 -9.63 0.54
CA CYS A 394 -30.26 -8.54 -0.43
C CYS A 394 -31.59 -8.60 -1.22
N HIS A 395 -32.65 -7.96 -0.71
CA HIS A 395 -33.85 -7.69 -1.50
C HIS A 395 -33.51 -6.68 -2.62
N PRO A 396 -33.51 -7.07 -3.91
CA PRO A 396 -33.24 -6.14 -4.99
C PRO A 396 -34.56 -5.54 -5.46
N GLY A 397 -34.67 -4.21 -5.39
CA GLY A 397 -35.76 -3.53 -6.08
C GLY A 397 -35.97 -2.07 -5.73
N LEU A 398 -35.63 -1.64 -4.52
CA LEU A 398 -35.88 -0.25 -4.12
C LEU A 398 -34.75 0.68 -4.60
N PRO A 399 -35.06 1.79 -5.30
CA PRO A 399 -34.08 2.84 -5.59
C PRO A 399 -33.46 3.40 -4.31
N LEU A 400 -32.17 3.78 -4.35
CA LEU A 400 -31.43 4.33 -3.19
C LEU A 400 -32.18 5.49 -2.53
N LEU A 401 -32.80 6.37 -3.33
CA LEU A 401 -33.57 7.49 -2.83
C LEU A 401 -34.71 7.04 -1.90
N GLN A 402 -35.40 5.95 -2.23
CA GLN A 402 -36.51 5.42 -1.44
C GLN A 402 -36.01 4.66 -0.20
N PHE A 403 -34.83 4.05 -0.28
CA PHE A 403 -34.15 3.48 0.89
C PHE A 403 -33.71 4.58 1.88
N LEU A 404 -33.20 5.71 1.37
CA LEU A 404 -32.76 6.81 2.21
C LEU A 404 -33.89 7.52 2.98
N THR A 405 -35.14 7.46 2.50
CA THR A 405 -36.27 8.05 3.23
C THR A 405 -36.77 7.20 4.41
N THR A 406 -36.41 5.92 4.48
CA THR A 406 -36.67 5.05 5.64
C THR A 406 -35.48 4.97 6.60
N PHE A 407 -34.43 5.75 6.32
CA PHE A 407 -33.18 5.77 7.05
C PHE A 407 -33.26 6.62 8.33
N ASP A 408 -34.11 6.20 9.28
CA ASP A 408 -34.14 6.76 10.64
C ASP A 408 -33.43 5.80 11.61
N VAL A 409 -32.42 6.26 12.35
CA VAL A 409 -31.52 5.38 13.13
C VAL A 409 -31.62 5.66 14.63
N PRO A 410 -32.31 4.79 15.42
CA PRO A 410 -31.97 4.57 16.81
C PRO A 410 -30.66 3.76 16.95
N ARG A 411 -29.88 4.04 18.01
CA ARG A 411 -28.49 3.58 18.23
C ARG A 411 -28.24 2.07 18.04
N ALA A 412 -29.23 1.20 18.30
CA ALA A 412 -29.09 -0.25 18.19
C ALA A 412 -29.40 -0.82 16.78
N SER A 413 -30.15 -0.11 15.91
CA SER A 413 -30.54 -0.60 14.57
C SER A 413 -29.66 -0.07 13.42
N GLY A 414 -28.72 0.83 13.72
CA GLY A 414 -27.87 1.50 12.73
C GLY A 414 -26.91 0.57 12.00
N ALA A 415 -26.35 -0.44 12.68
CA ALA A 415 -25.41 -1.38 12.07
C ALA A 415 -26.06 -2.21 10.94
N ASN A 416 -27.31 -2.65 11.12
CA ASN A 416 -28.04 -3.40 10.09
C ASN A 416 -28.38 -2.52 8.88
N LYS A 417 -28.80 -1.27 9.09
CA LYS A 417 -29.08 -0.34 7.98
C LYS A 417 -27.82 0.04 7.20
N ARG A 418 -26.66 0.18 7.86
CA ARG A 418 -25.37 0.42 7.21
C ARG A 418 -24.96 -0.74 6.30
N ARG A 419 -25.19 -1.98 6.77
CA ARG A 419 -24.97 -3.19 5.96
C ARG A 419 -25.86 -3.21 4.72
N GLN A 420 -27.15 -2.89 4.86
CA GLN A 420 -28.08 -2.82 3.72
C GLN A 420 -27.72 -1.72 2.71
N LEU A 421 -27.24 -0.56 3.18
CA LEU A 421 -26.76 0.51 2.29
C LEU A 421 -25.57 0.01 1.46
N ARG A 422 -24.60 -0.64 2.11
CA ARG A 422 -23.44 -1.22 1.42
C ARG A 422 -23.84 -2.30 0.42
N SER A 423 -24.77 -3.20 0.77
CA SER A 423 -25.22 -4.23 -0.18
C SER A 423 -25.87 -3.61 -1.42
N LEU A 424 -26.65 -2.55 -1.24
CA LEU A 424 -27.22 -1.79 -2.35
C LEU A 424 -26.13 -1.15 -3.23
N LEU A 425 -25.09 -0.56 -2.64
CA LEU A 425 -23.95 0.00 -3.39
C LEU A 425 -23.26 -1.07 -4.24
N TYR A 426 -22.87 -2.21 -3.66
CA TYR A 426 -22.18 -3.29 -4.39
C TYR A 426 -23.06 -3.97 -5.46
N SER A 427 -24.38 -3.96 -5.29
CA SER A 427 -25.31 -4.47 -6.31
C SER A 427 -25.40 -3.56 -7.55
N SER A 428 -24.99 -2.29 -7.43
CA SER A 428 -25.10 -1.31 -8.51
C SER A 428 -23.97 -1.45 -9.53
N LYS A 429 -24.34 -1.56 -10.82
CA LYS A 429 -23.38 -1.52 -11.94
C LYS A 429 -22.53 -0.25 -11.96
N LEU A 430 -23.11 0.90 -11.59
CA LEU A 430 -22.41 2.18 -11.54
C LEU A 430 -21.28 2.16 -10.50
N PHE A 431 -21.55 1.59 -9.32
CA PHE A 431 -20.55 1.52 -8.25
C PHE A 431 -19.42 0.56 -8.62
N ASN A 432 -19.74 -0.60 -9.21
CA ASN A 432 -18.73 -1.52 -9.72
C ASN A 432 -17.87 -0.89 -10.81
N LEU A 433 -18.45 -0.09 -11.70
CA LEU A 433 -17.71 0.65 -12.73
C LEU A 433 -16.74 1.68 -12.13
N LEU A 434 -17.13 2.38 -11.06
CA LEU A 434 -16.25 3.30 -10.33
C LEU A 434 -15.06 2.58 -9.67
N ILE A 435 -15.29 1.39 -9.12
CA ILE A 435 -14.21 0.57 -8.55
C ILE A 435 -13.22 0.17 -9.65
N TRP A 436 -13.69 -0.34 -10.79
CA TRP A 436 -12.83 -0.66 -11.93
C TRP A 436 -12.12 0.56 -12.52
N LEU A 437 -12.78 1.72 -12.56
CA LEU A 437 -12.15 2.99 -12.96
C LEU A 437 -11.00 3.36 -12.01
N THR A 438 -11.14 3.09 -10.72
CA THR A 438 -10.09 3.33 -9.71
C THR A 438 -8.88 2.42 -9.96
N GLN A 439 -9.11 1.15 -10.29
CA GLN A 439 -8.05 0.20 -10.67
C GLN A 439 -7.32 0.65 -11.95
N ALA A 440 -8.09 0.98 -13.01
CA ALA A 440 -7.53 1.46 -14.27
C ALA A 440 -6.76 2.78 -14.12
N GLY A 441 -7.27 3.71 -13.30
CA GLY A 441 -6.59 4.95 -12.96
C GLY A 441 -5.27 4.72 -12.24
N THR A 442 -5.24 3.78 -11.29
CA THR A 442 -4.01 3.38 -10.56
C THR A 442 -2.97 2.81 -11.52
N ILE A 443 -3.37 1.92 -12.43
CA ILE A 443 -2.47 1.33 -13.45
C ILE A 443 -1.91 2.42 -14.37
N SER A 444 -2.78 3.27 -14.92
CA SER A 444 -2.38 4.34 -15.83
C SER A 444 -1.39 5.31 -15.17
N ALA A 445 -1.70 5.75 -13.94
CA ALA A 445 -0.82 6.61 -13.16
C ALA A 445 0.54 5.95 -12.89
N ALA A 446 0.55 4.69 -12.45
CA ALA A 446 1.77 3.95 -12.18
C ALA A 446 2.66 3.82 -13.42
N ILE A 447 2.08 3.50 -14.58
CA ILE A 447 2.83 3.39 -15.85
C ILE A 447 3.50 4.73 -16.18
N VAL A 448 2.77 5.84 -16.13
CA VAL A 448 3.32 7.16 -16.46
C VAL A 448 4.44 7.55 -15.49
N VAL A 449 4.22 7.37 -14.19
CA VAL A 449 5.19 7.71 -13.14
C VAL A 449 6.46 6.87 -13.30
N PHE A 450 6.35 5.54 -13.43
CA PHE A 450 7.53 4.68 -13.50
C PHE A 450 8.30 4.80 -14.81
N ILE A 451 7.62 5.08 -15.93
CA ILE A 451 8.31 5.40 -17.18
C ILE A 451 9.10 6.71 -17.01
N SER A 452 8.50 7.72 -16.39
CA SER A 452 9.21 8.98 -16.11
C SER A 452 10.39 8.76 -15.18
N ASP A 453 10.21 8.06 -14.06
CA ASP A 453 11.26 7.68 -13.11
C ASP A 453 12.43 7.00 -13.84
N TYR A 454 12.14 6.00 -14.70
CA TYR A 454 13.17 5.25 -15.42
C TYR A 454 14.11 6.15 -16.25
N TYR A 455 13.58 7.19 -16.90
CA TYR A 455 14.38 8.11 -17.72
C TYR A 455 15.00 9.27 -16.93
N THR A 456 14.50 9.57 -15.73
CA THR A 456 14.91 10.75 -14.95
C THR A 456 15.86 10.42 -13.80
N ILE A 457 15.80 9.20 -13.24
CA ILE A 457 16.68 8.74 -12.17
C ILE A 457 18.15 8.90 -12.59
N GLY A 458 18.93 9.59 -11.75
CA GLY A 458 20.35 9.82 -11.98
C GLY A 458 20.68 11.06 -12.82
N TYR A 459 19.70 11.69 -13.49
CA TYR A 459 19.95 12.81 -14.41
C TYR A 459 19.29 14.11 -13.98
N THR A 460 18.07 14.06 -13.46
CA THR A 460 17.30 15.25 -13.09
C THR A 460 16.86 15.19 -11.65
N THR A 461 16.58 16.36 -11.07
CA THR A 461 15.99 16.46 -9.75
C THR A 461 14.58 15.86 -9.75
N ALA A 462 14.21 15.25 -8.64
CA ALA A 462 12.91 14.63 -8.40
C ALA A 462 11.75 15.55 -8.80
N GLY A 463 11.00 15.16 -9.85
CA GLY A 463 10.01 16.04 -10.49
C GLY A 463 8.65 15.40 -10.76
N ASN A 464 8.44 14.10 -10.54
CA ASN A 464 7.29 13.37 -11.09
C ASN A 464 5.94 13.63 -10.40
N TRP A 465 5.90 14.54 -9.42
CA TRP A 465 4.71 14.92 -8.67
C TRP A 465 3.61 15.55 -9.54
N TYR A 466 3.96 16.22 -10.64
CA TYR A 466 2.97 16.81 -11.56
C TYR A 466 2.18 15.72 -12.29
N TYR A 467 2.81 14.60 -12.66
CA TYR A 467 2.12 13.46 -13.26
C TYR A 467 1.15 12.81 -12.27
N ILE A 468 1.57 12.66 -11.01
CA ILE A 468 0.70 12.14 -9.94
C ILE A 468 -0.50 13.07 -9.75
N SER A 469 -0.26 14.38 -9.69
CA SER A 469 -1.31 15.39 -9.51
C SER A 469 -2.29 15.40 -10.69
N PHE A 470 -1.77 15.32 -11.91
CA PHE A 470 -2.58 15.23 -13.13
C PHE A 470 -3.42 13.94 -13.16
N ALA A 471 -2.84 12.80 -12.76
CA ALA A 471 -3.58 11.54 -12.68
C ALA A 471 -4.71 11.58 -11.65
N ILE A 472 -4.46 12.17 -10.47
CA ILE A 472 -5.49 12.37 -9.43
C ILE A 472 -6.61 13.28 -9.97
N ALA A 473 -6.25 14.40 -10.59
CA ALA A 473 -7.22 15.32 -11.18
C ALA A 473 -8.05 14.65 -12.29
N GLY A 474 -7.40 13.87 -13.15
CA GLY A 474 -8.03 13.08 -14.22
C GLY A 474 -9.02 12.05 -13.66
N TYR A 475 -8.65 11.31 -12.62
CA TYR A 475 -9.54 10.36 -11.95
C TYR A 475 -10.75 11.06 -11.30
N LEU A 476 -10.52 12.16 -10.57
CA LEU A 476 -11.59 12.92 -9.94
C LEU A 476 -12.57 13.49 -11.00
N GLY A 477 -12.05 14.03 -12.09
CA GLY A 477 -12.88 14.51 -13.21
C GLY A 477 -13.68 13.39 -13.86
N ALA A 478 -13.01 12.29 -14.25
CA ALA A 478 -13.65 11.16 -14.92
C ALA A 478 -14.73 10.50 -14.07
N SER A 479 -14.46 10.29 -12.77
CA SER A 479 -15.41 9.66 -11.84
C SER A 479 -16.66 10.53 -11.61
N VAL A 480 -16.51 11.84 -11.47
CA VAL A 480 -17.65 12.78 -11.34
C VAL A 480 -18.50 12.79 -12.61
N VAL A 481 -17.87 12.92 -13.78
CA VAL A 481 -18.56 12.91 -15.08
C VAL A 481 -19.33 11.60 -15.27
N LEU A 482 -18.70 10.47 -14.95
CA LEU A 482 -19.32 9.15 -15.05
C LEU A 482 -20.59 9.06 -14.19
N VAL A 483 -20.55 9.55 -12.95
CA VAL A 483 -21.71 9.53 -12.07
C VAL A 483 -22.81 10.46 -12.58
N ILE A 484 -22.49 11.67 -13.05
CA ILE A 484 -23.51 12.60 -13.59
C ILE A 484 -24.27 11.98 -14.76
N ILE A 485 -23.56 11.29 -15.66
CA ILE A 485 -24.14 10.68 -16.87
C ILE A 485 -24.96 9.43 -16.53
N LEU A 486 -24.44 8.55 -15.67
CA LEU A 486 -25.03 7.23 -15.43
C LEU A 486 -25.96 7.15 -14.21
N ALA A 487 -25.85 8.07 -13.25
CA ALA A 487 -26.72 8.10 -12.07
C ALA A 487 -28.22 8.05 -12.41
N PRO A 488 -28.74 8.80 -13.40
CA PRO A 488 -30.17 8.78 -13.76
C PRO A 488 -30.71 7.40 -14.16
N PHE A 489 -29.85 6.55 -14.74
CA PHE A 489 -30.19 5.23 -15.24
C PHE A 489 -29.85 4.11 -14.23
N SER A 490 -29.13 4.44 -13.17
CA SER A 490 -28.73 3.51 -12.12
C SER A 490 -29.76 3.43 -10.99
N CYS A 491 -29.82 2.29 -10.29
CA CYS A 491 -30.62 2.15 -9.06
C CYS A 491 -30.25 3.15 -7.96
N LEU A 492 -29.06 3.78 -8.05
CA LEU A 492 -28.57 4.75 -7.07
C LEU A 492 -29.11 6.18 -7.31
N GLY A 493 -29.44 6.55 -8.55
CA GLY A 493 -29.89 7.90 -8.91
C GLY A 493 -31.23 7.97 -9.64
N ARG A 494 -31.88 6.82 -9.89
CA ARG A 494 -33.23 6.74 -10.46
C ARG A 494 -34.26 7.29 -9.47
N TYR A 495 -35.15 8.14 -9.98
CA TYR A 495 -36.33 8.62 -9.24
C TYR A 495 -37.57 7.89 -9.75
N GLU A 496 -38.18 7.07 -8.90
CA GLU A 496 -39.52 6.55 -9.13
C GLU A 496 -40.48 7.32 -8.23
N ARG A 497 -41.39 8.08 -8.85
CA ARG A 497 -42.44 8.77 -8.12
C ARG A 497 -43.35 7.71 -7.51
N ARG A 498 -43.39 7.62 -6.17
CA ARG A 498 -44.31 6.73 -5.44
C ARG A 498 -45.72 6.93 -6.00
N ARG A 499 -46.23 5.98 -6.80
CA ARG A 499 -47.64 5.95 -7.22
C ARG A 499 -48.44 5.76 -5.93
N ARG A 500 -49.26 6.75 -5.57
CA ARG A 500 -50.28 6.63 -4.50
C ARG A 500 -51.41 5.68 -4.95
N GLU A 501 -51.09 4.47 -5.42
CA GLU A 501 -52.11 3.48 -5.78
C GLU A 501 -52.44 2.52 -4.63
N VAL A 502 -51.60 2.45 -3.59
CA VAL A 502 -51.83 1.54 -2.45
C VAL A 502 -52.80 2.10 -1.40
N GLU A 503 -52.95 3.43 -1.29
CA GLU A 503 -53.96 4.03 -0.39
C GLU A 503 -55.39 3.97 -0.98
N LEU A 504 -55.55 3.90 -2.30
CA LEU A 504 -56.88 3.73 -2.92
C LEU A 504 -57.37 2.28 -2.88
N VAL A 505 -56.47 1.30 -2.96
CA VAL A 505 -56.83 -0.12 -2.83
C VAL A 505 -57.13 -0.51 -1.37
N SER A 506 -56.39 0.05 -0.40
CA SER A 506 -56.72 -0.16 1.02
C SER A 506 -58.04 0.50 1.40
N ARG A 507 -58.32 1.71 0.89
CA ARG A 507 -59.58 2.43 1.21
C ARG A 507 -60.78 1.78 0.54
N SER A 508 -60.65 1.30 -0.69
CA SER A 508 -61.67 0.52 -1.42
C SER A 508 -61.98 -0.83 -0.74
N SER A 509 -60.96 -1.50 -0.19
CA SER A 509 -61.16 -2.78 0.49
C SER A 509 -61.89 -2.61 1.83
N THR A 510 -61.65 -1.52 2.58
CA THR A 510 -62.42 -1.21 3.80
C THR A 510 -63.87 -0.79 3.53
N THR A 511 -64.17 -0.05 2.45
CA THR A 511 -65.57 0.30 2.12
C THR A 511 -66.37 -0.90 1.60
N ILE A 512 -65.72 -1.90 0.99
CA ILE A 512 -66.41 -3.12 0.57
C ILE A 512 -66.73 -4.02 1.79
N ILE A 513 -65.86 -4.07 2.79
CA ILE A 513 -66.10 -4.86 4.02
C ILE A 513 -67.23 -4.25 4.86
N GLU A 514 -67.31 -2.93 5.01
CA GLU A 514 -68.42 -2.26 5.73
C GLU A 514 -69.80 -2.46 5.07
N HIS A 515 -69.87 -2.53 3.73
CA HIS A 515 -71.14 -2.79 3.04
C HIS A 515 -71.62 -4.25 3.16
N THR A 516 -70.73 -5.19 3.46
CA THR A 516 -71.06 -6.62 3.53
C THR A 516 -71.50 -7.05 4.94
N GLU A 517 -71.17 -6.28 5.99
CA GLU A 517 -71.65 -6.52 7.36
C GLU A 517 -73.01 -5.88 7.67
N LEU A 518 -73.50 -4.94 6.86
CA LEU A 518 -74.83 -4.32 7.00
C LEU A 518 -75.96 -5.07 6.28
N THR A 519 -75.67 -6.21 5.63
CA THR A 519 -76.64 -7.06 4.90
C THR A 519 -76.72 -8.50 5.39
N LYS A 520 -76.21 -8.78 6.59
CA LYS A 520 -76.55 -9.95 7.40
C LYS A 520 -77.21 -9.50 8.69
#